data_AF-R7TMG9-F1
#
_entry.id   AF-R7TMG9-F1
#
_cell.length_a   1.000
_cell.length_b   1.000
_cell.length_c   1.000
_cell.angle_alpha   90.00
_cell.angle_beta   90.00
_cell.angle_gamma   90.00
#
_symmetry.space_group_name_H-M   'P 1'
#
loop_
_entity.id
_entity.type
_entity.pdbx_description
1 polymer ?
#
loop_
_entity_poly.entity_id
_entity_poly.type
_entity_poly.pdbx_seq_one_letter_code
_entity_poly.pdbx_strand_id
1 'polypeptide(L)'
;QIVVRRLPPSLTAEEFIDLTSPIPDHDFFYFTQDNSKMGEQAFTRAYINFVSYEDILIFQEKFDGYIFVDQKGNEFPAVVEFAPFQKVPKKKTRKPDVKMATIENDPDFLKFLDGLDQKSSESAPAVDTILEEIEAKERELKGQSSSSVWRFIITHYICREQRSIEDDDSAD
;
A
#
# COMPACT_ATOMS: atom_id res chain seq x y z
N GLN A 1 -30.30 2.50 16.69
CA GLN A 1 -29.03 1.83 16.34
C GLN A 1 -28.13 1.69 17.56
N ILE A 2 -27.58 0.50 17.76
CA ILE A 2 -26.56 0.23 18.78
C ILE A 2 -25.21 -0.08 18.15
N VAL A 3 -24.16 0.02 18.96
CA VAL A 3 -22.80 -0.38 18.60
C VAL A 3 -22.25 -1.35 19.65
N VAL A 4 -21.68 -2.44 19.18
CA VAL A 4 -20.89 -3.36 20.00
C VAL A 4 -19.42 -3.00 19.81
N ARG A 5 -18.77 -2.60 20.90
CA ARG A 5 -17.37 -2.16 20.92
C ARG A 5 -16.49 -3.18 21.61
N ARG A 6 -15.17 -3.04 21.41
CA ARG A 6 -14.12 -3.85 22.04
C ARG A 6 -14.20 -5.32 21.64
N LEU A 7 -14.60 -5.60 20.40
CA LEU A 7 -14.55 -6.95 19.86
C LEU A 7 -13.11 -7.30 19.44
N PRO A 8 -12.73 -8.59 19.43
CA PRO A 8 -11.38 -9.02 19.06
C PRO A 8 -10.99 -8.55 17.64
N PRO A 9 -9.72 -8.18 17.40
CA PRO A 9 -9.25 -7.70 16.10
C PRO A 9 -9.31 -8.74 14.98
N SER A 10 -9.23 -10.02 15.33
CA SER A 10 -9.32 -11.17 14.42
C SER A 10 -10.76 -11.58 14.10
N LEU A 11 -11.74 -11.10 14.86
CA LEU A 11 -13.13 -11.52 14.74
C LEU A 11 -13.69 -11.08 13.40
N THR A 12 -14.30 -12.03 12.69
CA THR A 12 -14.99 -11.77 11.43
C THR A 12 -16.48 -11.48 11.66
N ALA A 13 -17.12 -10.89 10.66
CA ALA A 13 -18.55 -10.60 10.72
C ALA A 13 -19.40 -11.88 10.86
N GLU A 14 -19.00 -12.96 10.20
CA GLU A 14 -19.70 -14.26 10.22
C GLU A 14 -19.60 -14.91 11.61
N GLU A 15 -18.39 -14.98 12.18
CA GLU A 15 -18.19 -15.49 13.54
C GLU A 15 -18.96 -14.67 14.58
N PHE A 16 -19.01 -13.35 14.42
CA PHE A 16 -19.82 -12.51 15.29
C PHE A 16 -21.30 -12.89 15.22
N ILE A 17 -21.83 -13.15 14.01
CA ILE A 17 -23.24 -13.53 13.82
C ILE A 17 -23.52 -14.89 14.46
N ASP A 18 -22.63 -15.86 14.29
CA ASP A 18 -22.75 -17.19 14.87
C ASP A 18 -22.75 -17.14 16.40
N LEU A 19 -21.83 -16.37 17.00
CA LEU A 19 -21.74 -16.21 18.46
C LEU A 19 -22.93 -15.47 19.07
N THR A 20 -23.56 -14.57 18.30
CA THR A 20 -24.71 -13.79 18.75
C THR A 20 -26.06 -14.40 18.34
N SER A 21 -26.03 -15.61 17.76
CA SER A 21 -27.22 -16.31 17.30
C SER A 21 -28.07 -16.85 18.47
N PRO A 22 -29.41 -16.63 18.48
CA PRO A 22 -30.19 -15.93 17.45
C PRO A 22 -30.18 -14.40 17.63
N ILE A 23 -29.76 -13.68 16.59
CA ILE A 23 -29.86 -12.22 16.57
C ILE A 23 -31.33 -11.84 16.33
N PRO A 24 -31.90 -10.90 17.11
CA PRO A 24 -33.21 -10.35 16.83
C PRO A 24 -33.31 -9.67 15.45
N ASP A 25 -34.53 -9.36 15.03
CA ASP A 25 -34.79 -8.77 13.71
C ASP A 25 -34.14 -7.39 13.55
N HIS A 26 -33.35 -7.21 12.49
CA HIS A 26 -32.54 -6.02 12.27
C HIS A 26 -32.57 -5.54 10.81
N ASP A 27 -32.73 -4.22 10.65
CA ASP A 27 -32.84 -3.53 9.36
C ASP A 27 -31.46 -3.21 8.74
N PHE A 28 -30.44 -3.04 9.59
CA PHE A 28 -29.09 -2.72 9.14
C PHE A 28 -28.04 -3.35 10.03
N PHE A 29 -27.08 -4.02 9.40
CA PHE A 29 -25.89 -4.57 10.03
C PHE A 29 -24.64 -4.09 9.30
N TYR A 30 -23.65 -3.60 10.04
CA TYR A 30 -22.36 -3.21 9.49
C TYR A 30 -21.23 -3.55 10.45
N PHE A 31 -20.30 -4.37 9.99
CA PHE A 31 -19.12 -4.77 10.74
C PHE A 31 -17.89 -3.97 10.29
N THR A 32 -17.20 -3.37 11.24
CA THR A 32 -15.93 -2.67 10.98
C THR A 32 -14.79 -3.55 11.46
N GLN A 33 -14.09 -4.14 10.51
CA GLN A 33 -12.82 -4.79 10.77
C GLN A 33 -11.75 -3.73 11.03
N ASP A 34 -10.90 -3.96 12.04
CA ASP A 34 -9.84 -3.00 12.33
C ASP A 34 -8.64 -3.24 11.41
N ASN A 35 -7.96 -2.16 11.07
CA ASN A 35 -6.67 -2.25 10.43
C ASN A 35 -5.64 -2.45 11.53
N SER A 36 -4.80 -3.48 11.41
CA SER A 36 -3.73 -3.85 12.35
C SER A 36 -2.73 -2.71 12.70
N LYS A 37 -2.89 -1.52 12.11
CA LYS A 37 -2.13 -0.29 12.36
C LYS A 37 -2.44 0.38 13.71
N MET A 38 -3.54 0.02 14.39
CA MET A 38 -3.93 0.63 15.67
C MET A 38 -3.20 0.03 16.90
N GLY A 39 -2.30 -0.95 16.69
CA GLY A 39 -1.50 -1.56 17.75
C GLY A 39 -2.36 -2.25 18.81
N GLU A 40 -2.10 -1.93 20.09
CA GLU A 40 -2.80 -2.52 21.24
C GLU A 40 -4.28 -2.13 21.35
N GLN A 41 -4.72 -1.06 20.66
CA GLN A 41 -6.12 -0.66 20.60
C GLN A 41 -6.82 -1.14 19.32
N ALA A 42 -6.29 -2.18 18.68
CA ALA A 42 -6.93 -2.81 17.56
C ALA A 42 -8.20 -3.55 18.03
N PHE A 43 -9.36 -2.96 17.78
CA PHE A 43 -10.66 -3.52 18.16
C PHE A 43 -11.64 -3.42 17.00
N THR A 44 -12.34 -4.52 16.73
CA THR A 44 -13.46 -4.51 15.79
C THR A 44 -14.71 -3.95 16.45
N ARG A 45 -15.67 -3.53 15.62
CA ARG A 45 -16.93 -2.93 16.06
C ARG A 45 -18.06 -3.37 15.16
N ALA A 46 -19.21 -3.70 15.74
CA ALA A 46 -20.41 -4.05 15.01
C ALA A 46 -21.50 -3.00 15.24
N TYR A 47 -22.11 -2.49 14.17
CA TYR A 47 -23.25 -1.58 14.21
C TYR A 47 -24.50 -2.34 13.81
N ILE A 48 -25.51 -2.31 14.68
CA ILE A 48 -26.76 -3.04 14.48
C ILE A 48 -27.94 -2.09 14.67
N ASN A 49 -28.85 -2.08 13.71
CA ASN A 49 -30.11 -1.36 13.81
C ASN A 49 -31.27 -2.35 13.94
N PHE A 50 -31.76 -2.53 15.15
CA PHE A 50 -32.94 -3.34 15.45
C PHE A 50 -34.24 -2.64 15.05
N VAL A 51 -35.25 -3.45 14.74
CA VAL A 51 -36.60 -2.98 14.40
C VAL A 51 -37.37 -2.59 15.66
N SER A 52 -37.31 -3.42 16.71
CA SER A 52 -37.96 -3.18 18.01
C SER A 52 -36.99 -2.62 19.04
N TYR A 53 -37.49 -1.78 19.94
CA TYR A 53 -36.73 -1.31 21.10
C TYR A 53 -36.55 -2.39 22.17
N GLU A 54 -37.52 -3.30 22.30
CA GLU A 54 -37.45 -4.42 23.26
C GLU A 54 -36.28 -5.34 22.96
N ASP A 55 -36.05 -5.63 21.68
CA ASP A 55 -34.92 -6.43 21.21
C ASP A 55 -33.57 -5.80 21.54
N ILE A 56 -33.49 -4.46 21.53
CA ILE A 56 -32.28 -3.73 21.93
C ILE A 56 -31.96 -3.99 23.40
N LEU A 57 -32.97 -3.93 24.28
CA LEU A 57 -32.80 -4.16 25.71
C LEU A 57 -32.36 -5.59 25.99
N ILE A 58 -33.01 -6.57 25.36
CA ILE A 58 -32.68 -7.99 25.50
C ILE A 58 -31.25 -8.26 25.00
N PHE A 59 -30.86 -7.64 23.88
CA PHE A 59 -29.52 -7.78 23.33
C PHE A 59 -28.48 -7.16 24.26
N GLN A 60 -28.75 -5.95 24.78
CA GLN A 60 -27.86 -5.27 25.71
C GLN A 60 -27.65 -6.10 26.99
N GLU A 61 -28.72 -6.59 27.61
CA GLU A 61 -28.64 -7.38 28.86
C GLU A 61 -27.83 -8.67 28.68
N LYS A 62 -27.91 -9.30 27.50
CA LYS A 62 -27.21 -10.56 27.22
C LYS A 62 -25.74 -10.39 26.84
N PHE A 63 -25.43 -9.35 26.06
CA PHE A 63 -24.12 -9.21 25.42
C PHE A 63 -23.26 -8.09 26.00
N ASP A 64 -23.80 -7.21 26.85
CA ASP A 64 -22.99 -6.24 27.57
C ASP A 64 -22.09 -6.95 28.60
N GLY A 65 -20.77 -6.75 28.47
CA GLY A 65 -19.77 -7.45 29.29
C GLY A 65 -19.45 -8.87 28.83
N TYR A 66 -20.03 -9.36 27.74
CA TYR A 66 -19.69 -10.69 27.21
C TYR A 66 -18.21 -10.77 26.79
N ILE A 67 -17.50 -11.81 27.23
CA ILE A 67 -16.08 -11.97 26.96
C ILE A 67 -15.89 -12.75 25.65
N PHE A 68 -15.44 -12.04 24.63
CA PHE A 68 -15.00 -12.66 23.38
C PHE A 68 -13.54 -13.09 23.49
N VAL A 69 -13.22 -14.26 22.95
CA VAL A 69 -11.85 -14.81 22.99
C VAL A 69 -11.31 -14.89 21.58
N ASP A 70 -10.11 -14.35 21.37
CA ASP A 70 -9.37 -14.46 20.11
C ASP A 70 -8.74 -15.86 19.96
N GLN A 71 -8.37 -16.25 18.75
CA GLN A 71 -7.56 -17.44 18.44
C GLN A 71 -6.25 -17.50 19.26
N LYS A 72 -5.75 -16.35 19.71
CA LYS A 72 -4.56 -16.23 20.58
C LYS A 72 -4.86 -16.41 22.07
N GLY A 73 -6.12 -16.62 22.45
CA GLY A 73 -6.55 -16.76 23.86
C GLY A 73 -6.68 -15.43 24.61
N ASN A 74 -6.62 -14.29 23.92
CA ASN A 74 -6.83 -12.98 24.54
C ASN A 74 -8.32 -12.74 24.79
N GLU A 75 -8.65 -12.23 25.97
CA GLU A 75 -10.01 -11.94 26.41
C GLU A 75 -10.40 -10.49 26.13
N PHE A 76 -11.57 -10.30 25.54
CA PHE A 76 -12.10 -9.00 25.14
C PHE A 76 -13.53 -8.85 25.67
N PRO A 77 -13.74 -8.17 26.81
CA PRO A 77 -15.07 -7.88 27.31
C PRO A 77 -15.73 -6.83 26.40
N ALA A 78 -16.79 -7.26 25.71
CA ALA A 78 -17.57 -6.41 24.83
C ALA A 78 -18.36 -5.38 25.62
N VAL A 79 -18.63 -4.25 24.96
CA VAL A 79 -19.43 -3.16 25.50
C VAL A 79 -20.53 -2.85 24.50
N VAL A 80 -21.78 -2.91 24.96
CA VAL A 80 -22.96 -2.63 24.13
C VAL A 80 -23.51 -1.26 24.50
N GLU A 81 -23.39 -0.31 23.58
CA GLU A 81 -23.81 1.07 23.79
C GLU A 81 -24.68 1.58 22.64
N PHE A 82 -25.38 2.68 22.87
CA PHE A 82 -26.00 3.42 21.78
C PHE A 82 -24.92 3.99 20.86
N ALA A 83 -25.11 3.83 19.55
CA ALA A 83 -24.23 4.44 18.57
C ALA A 83 -24.20 5.97 18.76
N PRO A 84 -23.03 6.63 18.76
CA PRO A 84 -22.95 8.08 18.89
C PRO A 84 -23.76 8.81 17.81
N PHE A 85 -23.87 8.18 16.64
CA PHE A 85 -24.71 8.62 15.55
C PHE A 85 -25.79 7.58 15.27
N GLN A 86 -27.05 7.98 15.40
CA GLN A 86 -28.20 7.08 15.32
C GLN A 86 -28.80 6.92 13.92
N LYS A 87 -28.34 7.70 12.93
CA LYS A 87 -28.88 7.62 11.57
C LYS A 87 -28.12 6.56 10.78
N VAL A 88 -28.84 5.59 10.25
CA VAL A 88 -28.29 4.60 9.30
C VAL A 88 -27.77 5.32 8.05
N PRO A 89 -26.54 5.04 7.59
CA PRO A 89 -26.04 5.56 6.33
C PRO A 89 -26.96 5.15 5.18
N LYS A 90 -27.76 6.10 4.70
CA LYS A 90 -28.54 5.89 3.48
C LYS A 90 -27.53 5.76 2.33
N LYS A 91 -27.65 4.72 1.50
CA LYS A 91 -26.95 4.61 0.21
C LYS A 91 -27.40 5.75 -0.69
N LYS A 92 -26.90 6.96 -0.45
CA LYS A 92 -27.02 8.05 -1.39
C LYS A 92 -26.18 7.60 -2.58
N THR A 93 -26.83 7.31 -3.71
CA THR A 93 -26.15 7.28 -5.01
C THR A 93 -25.38 8.59 -5.10
N ARG A 94 -24.05 8.52 -4.87
CA ARG A 94 -23.18 9.66 -5.11
C ARG A 94 -23.47 10.04 -6.55
N LYS A 95 -23.83 11.31 -6.79
CA LYS A 95 -23.94 11.79 -8.16
C LYS A 95 -22.59 11.47 -8.81
N PRO A 96 -22.55 10.71 -9.92
CA PRO A 96 -21.29 10.40 -10.57
C PRO A 96 -20.57 11.72 -10.85
N ASP A 97 -19.28 11.76 -10.56
CA ASP A 97 -18.47 12.96 -10.80
C ASP A 97 -18.55 13.29 -12.30
N VAL A 98 -18.87 14.55 -12.62
CA VAL A 98 -18.96 15.02 -14.02
C VAL A 98 -17.62 14.88 -14.73
N LYS A 99 -16.51 14.81 -13.97
CA LYS A 99 -15.14 14.63 -14.48
C LYS A 99 -14.66 13.17 -14.44
N MET A 100 -15.48 12.20 -14.02
CA MET A 100 -15.11 10.79 -14.18
C MET A 100 -15.20 10.40 -15.67
N ALA A 101 -14.29 9.53 -16.12
CA ALA A 101 -14.23 8.99 -17.48
C ALA A 101 -13.98 10.03 -18.60
N THR A 102 -13.37 11.18 -18.30
CA THR A 102 -13.02 12.18 -19.34
C THR A 102 -11.61 12.05 -19.90
N ILE A 103 -10.78 11.14 -19.37
CA ILE A 103 -9.38 10.97 -19.80
C ILE A 103 -9.25 10.55 -21.27
N GLU A 104 -10.19 9.76 -21.78
CA GLU A 104 -10.20 9.30 -23.18
C GLU A 104 -10.38 10.46 -24.17
N ASN A 105 -10.97 11.57 -23.72
CA ASN A 105 -11.17 12.78 -24.53
C ASN A 105 -10.07 13.83 -24.31
N ASP A 106 -9.08 13.56 -23.45
CA ASP A 106 -8.01 14.51 -23.16
C ASP A 106 -7.05 14.62 -24.35
N PRO A 107 -6.82 15.83 -24.91
CA PRO A 107 -5.92 16.02 -26.05
C PRO A 107 -4.49 15.52 -25.76
N ASP A 108 -4.03 15.57 -24.52
CA ASP A 108 -2.68 15.11 -24.18
C ASP A 108 -2.60 13.59 -24.11
N PHE A 109 -3.68 12.90 -23.69
CA PHE A 109 -3.79 11.44 -23.76
C PHE A 109 -3.84 10.95 -25.22
N LEU A 110 -4.57 11.65 -26.09
CA LEU A 110 -4.64 11.33 -27.52
C LEU A 110 -3.28 11.51 -28.23
N LYS A 111 -2.56 12.61 -27.96
CA LYS A 111 -1.19 12.80 -28.49
C LYS A 111 -0.22 11.72 -28.01
N PHE A 112 -0.38 11.26 -26.77
CA PHE A 112 0.44 10.19 -26.24
C PHE A 112 0.19 8.86 -26.97
N LEU A 113 -1.07 8.52 -27.25
CA LEU A 113 -1.42 7.35 -28.05
C LEU A 113 -0.88 7.45 -29.49
N ASP A 114 -1.03 8.61 -30.11
CA ASP A 114 -0.48 8.89 -31.45
C ASP A 114 1.04 8.72 -31.46
N GLY A 115 1.75 9.24 -30.46
CA GLY A 115 3.20 9.06 -30.31
C GLY A 115 3.62 7.61 -30.07
N LEU A 116 2.80 6.78 -29.41
CA LEU A 116 3.06 5.34 -29.27
C LEU A 116 2.88 4.59 -30.60
N ASP A 117 1.83 4.91 -31.36
CA ASP A 117 1.60 4.33 -32.68
C ASP A 117 2.70 4.75 -33.66
N GLN A 118 3.09 6.03 -33.66
CA GLN A 118 4.20 6.54 -34.49
C GLN A 118 5.52 5.85 -34.14
N LYS A 119 5.83 5.70 -32.85
CA LYS A 119 7.05 5.03 -32.38
C LYS A 119 7.07 3.51 -32.69
N SER A 120 5.91 2.88 -32.90
CA SER A 120 5.85 1.49 -33.37
C SER A 120 6.15 1.35 -34.87
N SER A 121 5.95 2.44 -35.64
CA SER A 121 6.16 2.48 -37.09
C SER A 121 7.56 2.95 -37.51
N GLU A 122 8.24 3.71 -36.65
CA GLU A 122 9.68 3.93 -36.78
C GLU A 122 10.40 2.72 -36.18
N SER A 123 10.82 1.81 -37.05
CA SER A 123 11.80 0.79 -36.67
C SER A 123 12.92 1.50 -35.91
N ALA A 124 13.11 1.15 -34.64
CA ALA A 124 14.29 1.53 -33.90
C ALA A 124 15.50 1.32 -34.83
N PRO A 125 16.43 2.29 -34.95
CA PRO A 125 17.60 2.10 -35.80
C PRO A 125 18.23 0.77 -35.39
N ALA A 126 18.51 -0.09 -36.37
CA ALA A 126 19.06 -1.41 -36.12
C ALA A 126 20.28 -1.26 -35.20
N VAL A 127 20.43 -2.16 -34.23
CA VAL A 127 21.50 -2.10 -33.21
C VAL A 127 22.88 -1.85 -33.85
N ASP A 128 23.08 -2.36 -35.07
CA ASP A 128 24.27 -2.18 -35.90
C ASP A 128 24.58 -0.71 -36.23
N THR A 129 23.56 0.11 -36.51
CA THR A 129 23.73 1.54 -36.83
C THR A 129 24.15 2.34 -35.60
N ILE A 130 23.65 1.95 -34.42
CA ILE A 130 24.02 2.57 -33.14
C ILE A 130 25.47 2.19 -32.77
N LEU A 131 25.88 0.94 -33.03
CA LEU A 131 27.24 0.48 -32.79
C LEU A 131 28.27 1.25 -33.62
N GLU A 132 27.98 1.46 -34.91
CA GLU A 132 28.89 2.14 -35.83
C GLU A 132 29.10 3.63 -35.45
N GLU A 133 28.05 4.32 -34.97
CA GLU A 133 28.17 5.68 -34.43
C GLU A 133 28.98 5.75 -33.14
N ILE A 134 28.88 4.75 -32.26
CA ILE A 134 29.67 4.67 -31.01
C ILE A 134 31.15 4.48 -31.36
N GLU A 135 31.48 3.57 -32.28
CA GLU A 135 32.87 3.32 -32.70
C GLU A 135 33.50 4.50 -33.45
N ALA A 136 32.71 5.24 -34.22
CA ALA A 136 33.15 6.47 -34.88
C ALA A 136 33.49 7.56 -33.85
N LYS A 137 32.62 7.77 -32.85
CA LYS A 137 32.87 8.72 -31.75
C LYS A 137 34.06 8.33 -30.89
N GLU A 138 34.29 7.04 -30.63
CA GLU A 138 35.49 6.59 -29.91
C GLU A 138 36.78 6.83 -30.69
N ARG A 139 36.75 6.69 -32.03
CA ARG A 139 37.89 7.03 -32.89
C ARG A 139 38.20 8.53 -32.88
N GLU A 140 37.17 9.37 -32.85
CA GLU A 140 37.34 10.82 -32.73
C GLU A 140 37.87 11.23 -31.34
N LEU A 141 37.41 10.59 -30.26
CA LEU A 141 37.95 10.82 -28.91
C LEU A 141 39.39 10.32 -28.72
N LYS A 142 39.80 9.24 -29.40
CA LYS A 142 41.20 8.77 -29.39
C LYS A 142 42.19 9.77 -30.01
N GLY A 143 41.71 10.76 -30.76
CA GLY A 143 42.52 11.88 -31.27
C GLY A 143 42.70 13.04 -30.28
N GLN A 144 41.88 13.12 -29.21
CA GLN A 144 42.03 14.12 -28.15
C GLN A 144 42.75 13.50 -26.96
N SER A 145 44.09 13.57 -27.06
CA SER A 145 45.09 13.28 -26.03
C SER A 145 44.56 13.46 -24.60
N SER A 146 44.32 12.32 -23.96
CA SER A 146 43.97 12.17 -22.56
C SER A 146 44.88 13.05 -21.69
N SER A 147 44.28 14.12 -21.19
CA SER A 147 44.75 15.05 -20.17
C SER A 147 45.83 14.46 -19.26
N SER A 148 47.02 15.07 -19.32
CA SER A 148 48.25 14.73 -18.59
C SER A 148 48.08 14.50 -17.08
N VAL A 149 46.95 14.89 -16.49
CA VAL A 149 46.61 14.71 -15.08
C VAL A 149 46.25 13.26 -14.75
N TRP A 150 45.49 12.56 -15.60
CA TRP A 150 45.11 11.16 -15.33
C TRP A 150 46.33 10.22 -15.36
N ARG A 151 47.25 10.45 -16.29
CA ARG A 151 48.52 9.70 -16.35
C ARG A 151 49.37 9.96 -15.10
N PHE A 152 49.44 11.20 -14.62
CA PHE A 152 50.14 11.53 -13.39
C PHE A 152 49.55 10.85 -12.15
N ILE A 153 48.21 10.85 -12.00
CA ILE A 153 47.51 10.21 -10.87
C ILE A 153 47.75 8.69 -10.87
N ILE A 154 47.61 8.04 -12.04
CA ILE A 154 47.84 6.60 -12.16
C ILE A 154 49.30 6.24 -11.84
N THR A 155 50.28 6.99 -12.36
CA THR A 155 51.70 6.74 -12.06
C THR A 155 51.99 6.92 -10.56
N HIS A 156 51.46 7.96 -9.93
CA HIS A 156 51.66 8.17 -8.49
C HIS A 156 50.98 7.12 -7.62
N TYR A 157 49.79 6.63 -8.01
CA TYR A 157 49.12 5.56 -7.28
C TYR A 157 49.91 4.25 -7.35
N ILE A 158 50.37 3.86 -8.54
CA ILE A 158 51.17 2.64 -8.73
C ILE A 158 52.51 2.73 -7.98
N CYS A 159 53.20 3.87 -8.01
CA CYS A 159 54.44 4.06 -7.25
C CYS A 159 54.22 4.01 -5.73
N ARG A 160 53.05 4.45 -5.23
CA ARG A 160 52.74 4.39 -3.79
C ARG A 160 52.49 2.96 -3.35
N GLU A 161 51.78 2.18 -4.16
CA GLU A 161 51.48 0.77 -3.87
C GLU A 161 52.74 -0.10 -3.89
N GLN A 162 53.67 0.14 -4.82
CA GLN A 162 54.93 -0.62 -4.88
C GLN A 162 55.88 -0.29 -3.72
N ARG A 163 55.88 0.97 -3.23
CA ARG A 163 56.65 1.34 -2.03
C ARG A 163 56.08 0.67 -0.77
N SER A 164 54.76 0.52 -0.66
CA SER A 164 54.13 -0.22 0.44
C SER A 164 54.32 -1.74 0.37
N ILE A 165 54.66 -2.30 -0.79
CA ILE A 165 54.97 -3.73 -0.95
C ILE A 165 56.44 -4.03 -0.67
N GLU A 166 57.37 -3.12 -1.00
CA GLU A 166 58.80 -3.28 -0.71
C GLU A 166 59.16 -3.06 0.78
N ASP A 167 58.35 -2.31 1.53
CA ASP A 167 58.56 -2.05 2.96
C ASP A 167 58.08 -3.19 3.89
N ASP A 168 57.30 -4.17 3.40
CA ASP A 168 56.84 -5.37 4.15
C ASP A 168 57.74 -6.62 3.93
N ASP A 169 58.61 -6.63 2.91
CA ASP A 169 59.57 -7.73 2.64
C ASP A 169 60.99 -7.47 3.19
N SER A 170 61.23 -6.33 3.86
CA SER A 170 62.54 -5.95 4.44
C SER A 170 62.58 -5.97 5.98
N ALA A 171 61.54 -6.49 6.64
CA ALA A 171 61.48 -6.65 8.10
C ALA A 171 61.41 -8.14 8.51
N ASP A 172 62.44 -8.91 8.14
CA ASP A 172 62.87 -10.14 8.82
C ASP A 172 64.40 -10.26 8.74
#